data_AF-A0A059CGG3-F1
#
_entry.id   AF-A0A059CGG3-F1
#
_cell.length_a   1.000
_cell.length_b   1.000
_cell.length_c   1.000
_cell.angle_alpha   90.00
_cell.angle_beta   90.00
_cell.angle_gamma   90.00
#
_symmetry.space_group_name_H-M   'P 1'
#
loop_
_entity.id
_entity.type
_entity.pdbx_description
1 polymer ?
#
loop_
_entity_poly.entity_id
_entity_poly.type
_entity_poly.pdbx_seq_one_letter_code
_entity_poly.pdbx_strand_id
1 'polypeptide(L)'
;MEEHALEMFEVGPCETPHQMGFLIGRRFSRLIQSRLSRDLILRNQLLPWARAPESRPLLEALCEHNQTKFPRYWDELVGTAEGADVPVLDIVLINFRKEILPFIPDKETKSDLPEKAIECSDVLVVGESMAVAAHNEDANVALVGHTYLIKGTLSSGLCFISYTYAGELPSCAFGFNNNGMGFTLNAVPPSKEEIVASGIGRNFISRDLLEATSMTDATSKIRSAEASVGHSYNLIDLKARRICNLETASRTRVSVNEVDDTPFFHANMYLHLQVKQVFYLQLKLARR
;
A
#
# COMPACT_ATOMS: atom_id res chain seq x y z
N MET A 1 17.20 -23.92 -4.28
CA MET A 1 16.27 -22.78 -4.30
C MET A 1 16.11 -22.45 -5.77
N GLU A 2 15.04 -22.88 -6.42
CA GLU A 2 14.76 -22.41 -7.77
C GLU A 2 14.49 -20.91 -7.68
N GLU A 3 15.27 -20.10 -8.40
CA GLU A 3 14.99 -18.68 -8.58
C GLU A 3 13.68 -18.55 -9.35
N HIS A 4 12.57 -18.47 -8.62
CA HIS A 4 11.32 -18.03 -9.20
C HIS A 4 11.45 -16.53 -9.50
N ALA A 5 11.76 -16.21 -10.75
CA ALA A 5 11.70 -14.83 -11.24
C ALA A 5 10.30 -14.25 -10.97
N LEU A 6 10.25 -13.02 -10.46
CA LEU A 6 9.01 -12.31 -10.21
C LEU A 6 8.28 -12.10 -11.54
N GLU A 7 7.08 -12.67 -11.68
CA GLU A 7 6.34 -12.60 -12.94
C GLU A 7 5.83 -11.18 -13.20
N MET A 8 6.01 -10.67 -14.41
CA MET A 8 5.42 -9.41 -14.86
C MET A 8 4.29 -9.68 -15.85
N PHE A 9 3.11 -9.15 -15.56
CA PHE A 9 1.96 -9.17 -16.47
C PHE A 9 1.71 -7.79 -17.08
N GLU A 10 1.67 -7.74 -18.40
CA GLU A 10 1.30 -6.53 -19.14
C GLU A 10 -0.22 -6.50 -19.37
N VAL A 11 -0.88 -5.41 -18.98
CA VAL A 11 -2.34 -5.27 -19.08
C VAL A 11 -2.72 -3.88 -19.60
N GLY A 12 -3.73 -3.84 -20.45
CA GLY A 12 -4.29 -2.61 -21.02
C GLY A 12 -3.68 -2.19 -22.37
N PRO A 13 -4.20 -1.12 -23.01
CA PRO A 13 -5.30 -0.29 -22.52
C PRO A 13 -6.62 -1.07 -22.43
N CYS A 14 -7.34 -0.86 -21.33
CA CYS A 14 -8.67 -1.45 -21.10
C CYS A 14 -9.74 -0.37 -21.27
N GLU A 15 -10.95 -0.78 -21.64
CA GLU A 15 -12.10 0.12 -21.78
C GLU A 15 -12.57 0.65 -20.41
N THR A 16 -12.48 -0.20 -19.38
CA THR A 16 -12.88 0.14 -18.01
C THR A 16 -11.84 -0.29 -16.98
N PRO A 17 -11.76 0.37 -15.81
CA PRO A 17 -10.93 -0.08 -14.69
C PRO A 17 -11.30 -1.49 -14.23
N HIS A 18 -12.59 -1.81 -14.23
CA HIS A 18 -13.09 -3.15 -13.94
C HIS A 18 -12.48 -4.22 -14.86
N GLN A 19 -12.40 -3.95 -16.17
CA GLN A 19 -11.79 -4.90 -17.11
C GLN A 19 -10.29 -5.11 -16.82
N MET A 20 -9.55 -4.06 -16.46
CA MET A 20 -8.15 -4.19 -16.04
C MET A 20 -8.04 -5.11 -14.82
N GLY A 21 -8.85 -4.85 -13.79
CA GLY A 21 -8.96 -5.68 -12.60
C GLY A 21 -9.27 -7.14 -12.95
N PHE A 22 -10.29 -7.37 -13.77
CA PHE A 22 -10.71 -8.70 -14.20
C PHE A 22 -9.59 -9.47 -14.90
N LEU A 23 -8.83 -8.82 -15.79
CA LEU A 23 -7.71 -9.45 -16.47
C LEU A 23 -6.57 -9.81 -15.51
N ILE A 24 -6.26 -8.93 -14.56
CA ILE A 24 -5.28 -9.19 -13.49
C ILE A 24 -5.73 -10.36 -12.63
N GLY A 25 -6.96 -10.30 -12.12
CA GLY A 25 -7.59 -11.35 -11.32
C GLY A 25 -7.57 -12.70 -12.03
N ARG A 26 -7.94 -12.73 -13.31
CA ARG A 26 -7.94 -13.95 -14.13
C ARG A 26 -6.53 -14.50 -14.32
N ARG A 27 -5.55 -13.64 -14.61
CA ARG A 27 -4.15 -14.03 -14.83
C ARG A 27 -3.55 -14.67 -13.58
N PHE A 28 -3.85 -14.11 -12.41
CA PHE A 28 -3.26 -14.51 -11.13
C PHE A 28 -4.24 -15.24 -10.21
N SER A 29 -5.37 -15.72 -10.74
CA SER A 29 -6.45 -16.40 -10.00
C SER A 29 -5.92 -17.44 -9.01
N ARG A 30 -5.06 -18.35 -9.48
CA ARG A 30 -4.43 -19.38 -8.63
C ARG A 30 -3.59 -18.79 -7.49
N LEU A 31 -2.80 -17.74 -7.75
CA LEU A 31 -1.99 -17.09 -6.72
C LEU A 31 -2.89 -16.37 -5.71
N ILE A 32 -3.90 -15.64 -6.18
CA ILE A 32 -4.84 -14.92 -5.33
C ILE A 32 -5.60 -15.89 -4.44
N GLN A 33 -6.21 -16.93 -5.01
CA GLN A 33 -6.90 -17.98 -4.25
C GLN A 33 -5.97 -18.66 -3.24
N SER A 34 -4.73 -18.96 -3.65
CA SER A 34 -3.73 -19.56 -2.76
C SER A 34 -3.40 -18.64 -1.59
N ARG A 35 -3.15 -17.34 -1.83
CA ARG A 35 -2.91 -16.35 -0.78
C ARG A 35 -4.07 -16.28 0.19
N LEU A 36 -5.29 -16.04 -0.32
CA LEU A 36 -6.49 -15.90 0.51
C LEU A 36 -6.75 -17.15 1.37
N SER A 37 -6.45 -18.34 0.84
CA SER A 37 -6.60 -19.58 1.59
C SER A 37 -5.59 -19.76 2.72
N ARG A 38 -4.37 -19.22 2.57
CA ARG A 38 -3.23 -19.39 3.49
C ARG A 38 -2.99 -18.20 4.42
N ASP A 39 -3.62 -17.06 4.17
CA ASP A 39 -3.48 -15.85 4.97
C ASP A 39 -4.22 -15.98 6.30
N LEU A 40 -3.48 -16.33 7.36
CA LEU A 40 -4.05 -16.56 8.69
C LEU A 40 -4.67 -15.31 9.30
N ILE A 41 -4.19 -14.11 8.96
CA ILE A 41 -4.79 -12.86 9.47
C ILE A 41 -6.15 -12.66 8.80
N LEU A 42 -6.24 -12.87 7.49
CA LEU A 42 -7.54 -12.84 6.79
C LEU A 42 -8.49 -13.88 7.38
N ARG A 43 -8.05 -15.13 7.52
CA ARG A 43 -8.89 -16.26 7.94
C ARG A 43 -9.34 -16.18 9.40
N ASN A 44 -8.44 -15.77 10.31
CA ASN A 44 -8.67 -15.88 11.75
C ASN A 44 -9.02 -14.54 12.42
N GLN A 45 -8.77 -13.40 11.75
CA GLN A 45 -9.05 -12.07 12.33
C GLN A 45 -10.02 -11.28 11.46
N LEU A 46 -9.66 -10.97 10.21
CA LEU A 46 -10.46 -10.07 9.37
C LEU A 46 -11.83 -10.66 9.00
N LEU A 47 -11.90 -11.91 8.55
CA LEU A 47 -13.16 -12.55 8.17
C LEU A 47 -14.11 -12.78 9.37
N PRO A 48 -13.64 -13.30 10.53
CA PRO A 48 -14.48 -13.39 11.72
C PRO A 48 -15.01 -12.03 12.16
N TRP A 49 -14.15 -11.01 12.21
CA TRP A 49 -14.53 -9.65 12.56
C TRP A 49 -15.58 -9.08 11.58
N ALA A 50 -15.35 -9.22 10.27
CA ALA A 50 -16.27 -8.74 9.23
C ALA A 50 -17.67 -9.39 9.26
N ARG A 51 -17.81 -10.54 9.91
CA ARG A 51 -19.10 -11.22 10.12
C ARG A 51 -19.81 -10.80 11.40
N ALA A 52 -19.09 -10.21 12.35
CA ALA A 52 -19.66 -9.73 13.60
C ALA A 52 -20.54 -8.48 13.35
N PRO A 53 -21.74 -8.37 13.93
CA PRO A 53 -22.61 -7.20 13.74
C PRO A 53 -21.94 -5.86 14.08
N GLU A 54 -21.00 -5.87 15.01
CA GLU A 54 -20.28 -4.70 15.51
C GLU A 54 -19.30 -4.11 14.48
N SER A 55 -18.85 -4.89 13.49
CA SER A 55 -17.93 -4.43 12.45
C SER A 55 -18.63 -3.65 11.34
N ARG A 56 -19.93 -3.89 11.17
CA ARG A 56 -20.72 -3.40 10.05
C ARG A 56 -20.65 -1.89 9.83
N PRO A 57 -20.82 -1.01 10.85
CA PRO A 57 -20.76 0.43 10.62
C PRO A 57 -19.40 0.91 10.11
N LEU A 58 -18.31 0.31 10.62
CA LEU A 58 -16.96 0.68 10.18
C LEU A 58 -16.68 0.19 8.76
N LEU A 59 -17.00 -1.07 8.47
CA LEU A 59 -16.77 -1.66 7.15
C LEU A 59 -17.59 -0.96 6.07
N GLU A 60 -18.86 -0.65 6.33
CA GLU A 60 -19.72 0.08 5.40
C GLU A 60 -19.16 1.48 5.13
N ALA A 61 -18.80 2.25 6.17
CA ALA A 61 -18.23 3.59 6.01
C ALA A 61 -16.89 3.56 5.26
N LEU A 62 -16.02 2.58 5.55
CA LEU A 62 -14.74 2.44 4.87
C LEU A 62 -14.93 2.14 3.37
N CYS A 63 -15.84 1.23 3.03
CA CYS A 63 -16.20 0.94 1.65
C CYS A 63 -16.79 2.18 0.95
N GLU A 64 -17.78 2.84 1.57
CA GLU A 64 -18.48 4.00 0.99
C GLU A 64 -17.52 5.16 0.71
N HIS A 65 -16.66 5.52 1.66
CA HIS A 65 -15.72 6.62 1.49
C HIS A 65 -14.69 6.34 0.38
N ASN A 66 -14.17 5.11 0.30
CA ASN A 66 -13.20 4.74 -0.74
C ASN A 66 -13.87 4.58 -2.13
N GLN A 67 -15.10 4.08 -2.21
CA GLN A 67 -15.91 4.08 -3.43
C GLN A 67 -16.16 5.51 -3.94
N THR A 68 -16.50 6.42 -3.03
CA THR A 68 -16.82 7.81 -3.39
C THR A 68 -15.57 8.55 -3.85
N LYS A 69 -14.44 8.39 -3.14
CA LYS A 69 -13.19 9.09 -3.46
C LYS A 69 -12.50 8.50 -4.70
N PHE A 70 -12.51 7.18 -4.84
CA PHE A 70 -11.76 6.45 -5.85
C PHE A 70 -12.62 5.39 -6.58
N PRO A 71 -13.70 5.81 -7.26
CA PRO A 71 -14.64 4.88 -7.90
C PRO A 71 -13.96 3.99 -8.95
N ARG A 72 -13.00 4.54 -9.71
CA ARG A 72 -12.23 3.78 -10.71
C ARG A 72 -11.42 2.65 -10.08
N TYR A 73 -10.71 2.93 -8.98
CA TYR A 73 -9.88 1.91 -8.33
C TYR A 73 -10.74 0.91 -7.56
N TRP A 74 -11.91 1.34 -7.09
CA TRP A 74 -12.90 0.41 -6.55
C TRP A 74 -13.38 -0.59 -7.60
N ASP A 75 -13.73 -0.11 -8.80
CA ASP A 75 -14.11 -0.98 -9.92
C ASP A 75 -12.99 -1.95 -10.32
N GLU A 76 -11.73 -1.50 -10.33
CA GLU A 76 -10.55 -2.36 -10.56
C GLU A 76 -10.40 -3.44 -9.48
N LEU A 77 -10.68 -3.09 -8.22
CA LEU A 77 -10.68 -4.03 -7.09
C LEU A 77 -11.78 -5.09 -7.24
N VAL A 78 -13.00 -4.68 -7.59
CA VAL A 78 -14.13 -5.59 -7.85
C VAL A 78 -13.81 -6.52 -9.01
N GLY A 79 -13.31 -5.97 -10.13
CA GLY A 79 -12.90 -6.77 -11.27
C GLY A 79 -11.82 -7.79 -10.89
N THR A 80 -10.85 -7.42 -10.05
CA THR A 80 -9.82 -8.35 -9.55
C THR A 80 -10.43 -9.54 -8.81
N ALA A 81 -11.44 -9.30 -7.97
CA ALA A 81 -12.15 -10.38 -7.28
C ALA A 81 -12.89 -11.31 -8.24
N GLU A 82 -13.64 -10.73 -9.19
CA GLU A 82 -14.40 -11.49 -10.18
C GLU A 82 -13.49 -12.32 -11.10
N GLY A 83 -12.42 -11.71 -11.62
CA GLY A 83 -11.46 -12.40 -12.47
C GLY A 83 -10.75 -13.54 -11.73
N ALA A 84 -10.49 -13.36 -10.44
CA ALA A 84 -9.87 -14.38 -9.60
C ALA A 84 -10.86 -15.45 -9.11
N ASP A 85 -12.16 -15.31 -9.38
CA ASP A 85 -13.23 -16.19 -8.89
C ASP A 85 -13.21 -16.34 -7.36
N VAL A 86 -13.19 -15.20 -6.66
CA VAL A 86 -13.19 -15.13 -5.19
C VAL A 86 -14.21 -14.10 -4.68
N PRO A 87 -14.68 -14.21 -3.42
CA PRO A 87 -15.59 -13.21 -2.86
C PRO A 87 -14.98 -11.81 -2.86
N VAL A 88 -15.73 -10.81 -3.33
CA VAL A 88 -15.31 -9.40 -3.29
C VAL A 88 -14.91 -8.98 -1.88
N LEU A 89 -15.64 -9.45 -0.86
CA LEU A 89 -15.34 -9.16 0.54
C LEU A 89 -13.91 -9.59 0.93
N ASP A 90 -13.42 -10.74 0.47
CA ASP A 90 -12.08 -11.21 0.80
C ASP A 90 -11.01 -10.25 0.24
N ILE A 91 -11.21 -9.77 -0.99
CA ILE A 91 -10.35 -8.77 -1.64
C ILE A 91 -10.42 -7.41 -0.92
N VAL A 92 -11.63 -6.96 -0.56
CA VAL A 92 -11.83 -5.72 0.20
C VAL A 92 -11.08 -5.79 1.53
N LEU A 93 -11.18 -6.90 2.27
CA LEU A 93 -10.55 -7.05 3.58
C LEU A 93 -9.03 -7.04 3.52
N ILE A 94 -8.40 -7.67 2.53
CA ILE A 94 -6.93 -7.63 2.39
C ILE A 94 -6.42 -6.23 2.00
N ASN A 95 -7.18 -5.48 1.18
CA ASN A 95 -6.83 -4.10 0.81
C ASN A 95 -7.04 -3.10 1.95
N PHE A 96 -7.89 -3.42 2.92
CA PHE A 96 -8.12 -2.63 4.13
C PHE A 96 -7.52 -3.23 5.39
N ARG A 97 -6.59 -4.20 5.25
CA ARG A 97 -6.01 -4.91 6.39
C ARG A 97 -5.45 -3.92 7.42
N LYS A 98 -4.71 -2.89 6.99
CA LYS A 98 -4.06 -1.95 7.91
C LYS A 98 -5.04 -0.97 8.53
N GLU A 99 -6.14 -0.68 7.85
CA GLU A 99 -7.21 0.18 8.32
C GLU A 99 -8.14 -0.54 9.31
N ILE A 100 -8.29 -1.86 9.20
CA ILE A 100 -9.20 -2.67 10.04
C ILE A 100 -8.50 -3.20 11.30
N LEU A 101 -7.29 -3.74 11.18
CA LEU A 101 -6.60 -4.43 12.29
C LEU A 101 -6.53 -3.63 13.61
N PRO A 102 -6.28 -2.30 13.60
CA PRO A 102 -6.25 -1.51 14.84
C PRO A 102 -7.58 -1.50 15.63
N PHE A 103 -8.69 -1.88 14.98
CA PHE A 103 -10.03 -1.86 15.56
C PHE A 103 -10.55 -3.24 15.96
N ILE A 104 -9.84 -4.32 15.63
CA ILE A 104 -10.19 -5.66 16.10
C ILE A 104 -9.80 -5.79 17.59
N PRO A 105 -10.71 -6.21 18.49
CA PRO A 105 -10.40 -6.36 19.91
C PRO A 105 -9.36 -7.47 20.19
N ASP A 106 -8.45 -7.24 21.14
CA ASP A 106 -7.41 -8.20 21.55
C ASP A 106 -7.93 -9.55 22.05
N LYS A 107 -9.22 -9.65 22.42
CA LYS A 107 -9.83 -10.92 22.85
C LYS A 107 -10.11 -11.88 21.68
N GLU A 108 -10.17 -11.35 20.46
CA GLU A 108 -10.41 -12.14 19.24
C GLU A 108 -9.10 -12.61 18.59
N THR A 109 -7.96 -11.99 18.94
CA THR A 109 -6.62 -12.43 18.53
C THR A 109 -6.14 -13.60 19.41
N LYS A 110 -6.81 -14.76 19.32
CA LYS A 110 -6.33 -16.04 19.92
C LYS A 110 -5.06 -16.60 19.24
N SER A 111 -4.28 -15.77 18.56
CA SER A 111 -2.98 -16.14 18.04
C SER A 111 -1.91 -15.50 18.92
N ASP A 112 -1.11 -16.32 19.61
CA ASP A 112 0.09 -15.93 20.38
C ASP A 112 1.19 -15.26 19.53
N LEU A 113 0.87 -14.85 18.31
CA LEU A 113 1.74 -14.16 17.38
C LEU A 113 1.11 -12.78 17.15
N PRO A 114 1.54 -11.73 17.89
CA PRO A 114 1.42 -10.37 17.35
C PRO A 114 1.94 -10.38 15.92
N GLU A 115 1.32 -9.61 15.01
CA GLU A 115 1.94 -9.36 13.70
C GLU A 115 3.36 -8.88 13.99
N LYS A 116 4.37 -9.74 13.74
CA LYS A 116 5.76 -9.31 13.85
C LYS A 116 5.87 -8.06 13.00
N ALA A 117 6.48 -7.01 13.56
CA ALA A 117 6.70 -5.78 12.85
C ALA A 117 7.23 -6.11 11.44
N ILE A 118 6.47 -5.70 10.44
CA ILE A 118 6.91 -5.74 9.06
C ILE A 118 7.87 -4.55 8.93
N GLU A 119 9.15 -4.83 8.68
CA GLU A 119 10.25 -3.88 8.82
C GLU A 119 10.92 -3.51 7.46
N CYS A 120 10.13 -3.06 6.48
CA CYS A 120 10.67 -2.50 5.22
C CYS A 120 11.61 -1.33 5.50
N SER A 121 12.68 -1.23 4.73
CA SER A 121 13.72 -0.20 4.86
C SER A 121 14.09 0.40 3.51
N ASP A 122 14.44 1.67 3.55
CA ASP A 122 14.80 2.46 2.40
C ASP A 122 16.11 3.21 2.62
N VAL A 123 16.93 3.26 1.58
CA VAL A 123 18.12 4.11 1.49
C VAL A 123 17.97 5.01 0.27
N LEU A 124 17.96 6.32 0.51
CA LEU A 124 17.82 7.35 -0.51
C LEU A 124 19.13 8.14 -0.59
N VAL A 125 19.66 8.29 -1.80
CA VAL A 125 20.89 9.04 -2.05
C VAL A 125 20.65 9.98 -3.21
N VAL A 126 20.84 11.28 -2.97
CA VAL A 126 20.83 12.32 -4.00
C VAL A 126 22.22 12.96 -4.03
N GLY A 127 22.77 13.13 -5.21
CA GLY A 127 24.06 13.79 -5.43
C GLY A 127 24.10 14.46 -6.80
N GLU A 128 25.19 15.17 -7.11
CA GLU A 128 25.30 15.97 -8.33
C GLU A 128 25.04 15.17 -9.63
N SER A 129 25.42 13.89 -9.64
CA SER A 129 25.33 13.00 -10.81
C SER A 129 24.23 11.92 -10.69
N MET A 130 23.69 11.66 -9.49
CA MET A 130 22.83 10.49 -9.24
C MET A 130 21.67 10.79 -8.29
N ALA A 131 20.55 10.10 -8.49
CA ALA A 131 19.46 9.97 -7.52
C ALA A 131 19.05 8.49 -7.48
N VAL A 132 19.21 7.86 -6.32
CA VAL A 132 18.98 6.42 -6.13
C VAL A 132 18.08 6.23 -4.92
N ALA A 133 17.07 5.39 -5.08
CA ALA A 133 16.28 4.84 -3.99
C ALA A 133 16.42 3.32 -4.02
N ALA A 134 16.80 2.73 -2.90
CA ALA A 134 16.83 1.29 -2.70
C ALA A 134 15.86 0.92 -1.59
N HIS A 135 15.05 -0.10 -1.82
CA HIS A 135 13.98 -0.54 -0.95
C HIS A 135 14.04 -2.06 -0.78
N ASN A 136 13.98 -2.56 0.45
CA ASN A 136 13.61 -3.96 0.70
C ASN A 136 12.15 -4.02 1.13
N GLU A 137 11.44 -5.01 0.60
CA GLU A 137 10.06 -5.26 1.01
C GLU A 137 10.03 -6.46 1.95
N ASP A 138 9.69 -6.20 3.20
CA ASP A 138 9.38 -7.22 4.19
C ASP A 138 7.85 -7.35 4.29
N ALA A 139 7.37 -8.57 4.56
CA ALA A 139 5.94 -8.83 4.49
C ALA A 139 5.52 -10.01 5.38
N ASN A 140 4.21 -10.16 5.56
CA ASN A 140 3.66 -11.35 6.20
C ASN A 140 4.05 -12.62 5.39
N VAL A 141 4.30 -13.74 6.07
CA VAL A 141 4.66 -15.03 5.43
C VAL A 141 3.65 -15.49 4.37
N ALA A 142 2.38 -15.09 4.47
CA ALA A 142 1.35 -15.34 3.47
C ALA A 142 1.60 -14.66 2.12
N LEU A 143 2.61 -13.80 2.00
CA LEU A 143 3.00 -13.12 0.77
C LEU A 143 4.22 -13.78 0.10
N VAL A 144 4.87 -14.75 0.75
CA VAL A 144 5.97 -15.50 0.14
C VAL A 144 5.45 -16.33 -1.04
N GLY A 145 5.83 -15.94 -2.25
CA GLY A 145 5.35 -16.54 -3.50
C GLY A 145 3.98 -16.06 -3.96
N HIS A 146 3.43 -15.01 -3.34
CA HIS A 146 2.13 -14.42 -3.69
C HIS A 146 2.26 -12.96 -4.10
N THR A 147 3.29 -12.66 -4.89
CA THR A 147 3.58 -11.32 -5.41
C THR A 147 3.87 -11.37 -6.90
N TYR A 148 3.62 -10.27 -7.61
CA TYR A 148 3.86 -10.13 -9.05
C TYR A 148 4.10 -8.65 -9.41
N LEU A 149 4.59 -8.41 -10.62
CA LEU A 149 4.65 -7.08 -11.23
C LEU A 149 3.47 -6.89 -12.19
N ILE A 150 2.88 -5.70 -12.16
CA ILE A 150 1.92 -5.25 -13.17
C ILE A 150 2.59 -4.16 -13.99
N LYS A 151 2.57 -4.33 -15.32
CA LYS A 151 2.81 -3.25 -16.28
C LYS A 151 1.48 -2.84 -16.89
N GLY A 152 0.86 -1.80 -16.33
CA GLY A 152 -0.45 -1.34 -16.76
C GLY A 152 -0.35 -0.19 -17.75
N THR A 153 -1.14 -0.24 -18.82
CA THR A 153 -1.35 0.86 -19.77
C THR A 153 -2.77 1.37 -19.63
N LEU A 154 -2.93 2.67 -19.36
CA LEU A 154 -4.23 3.32 -19.28
C LEU A 154 -4.68 3.84 -20.65
N SER A 155 -5.97 4.12 -20.81
CA SER A 155 -6.52 4.69 -22.04
C SER A 155 -5.95 6.08 -22.38
N SER A 156 -5.41 6.80 -21.39
CA SER A 156 -4.69 8.06 -21.57
C SER A 156 -3.30 7.89 -22.20
N GLY A 157 -2.80 6.66 -22.33
CA GLY A 157 -1.42 6.36 -22.72
C GLY A 157 -0.40 6.42 -21.57
N LEU A 158 -0.86 6.70 -20.33
CA LEU A 158 -0.02 6.55 -19.14
C LEU A 158 0.28 5.06 -18.92
N CYS A 159 1.57 4.76 -18.75
CA CYS A 159 2.03 3.42 -18.43
C CYS A 159 2.72 3.42 -17.08
N PHE A 160 2.42 2.44 -16.24
CA PHE A 160 3.08 2.25 -14.96
C PHE A 160 3.59 0.82 -14.80
N ILE A 161 4.61 0.65 -13.96
CA ILE A 161 5.08 -0.63 -13.44
C ILE A 161 4.97 -0.58 -11.92
N SER A 162 4.44 -1.64 -11.32
CA SER A 162 4.23 -1.71 -9.88
C SER A 162 4.43 -3.12 -9.34
N TYR A 163 5.05 -3.20 -8.16
CA TYR A 163 5.03 -4.40 -7.34
C TYR A 163 3.68 -4.57 -6.66
N THR A 164 3.15 -5.78 -6.64
CA THR A 164 1.77 -6.02 -6.19
C THR A 164 1.66 -7.33 -5.44
N TYR A 165 1.04 -7.25 -4.26
CA TYR A 165 0.59 -8.40 -3.49
C TYR A 165 -0.66 -9.00 -4.13
N ALA A 166 -0.72 -10.33 -4.22
CA ALA A 166 -1.79 -11.02 -4.92
C ALA A 166 -3.18 -10.65 -4.37
N GLY A 167 -4.00 -9.99 -5.18
CA GLY A 167 -5.34 -9.54 -4.80
C GLY A 167 -5.40 -8.15 -4.18
N GLU A 168 -4.28 -7.45 -4.04
CA GLU A 168 -4.28 -6.03 -3.69
C GLU A 168 -4.25 -5.15 -4.95
N LEU A 169 -4.73 -3.92 -4.81
CA LEU A 169 -4.55 -2.90 -5.83
C LEU A 169 -3.05 -2.64 -6.05
N PRO A 170 -2.59 -2.47 -7.30
CA PRO A 170 -1.23 -2.03 -7.56
C PRO A 170 -1.03 -0.59 -7.02
N SER A 171 -0.02 -0.19 -6.27
CA SER A 171 1.10 -0.91 -5.67
C SER A 171 0.95 -1.01 -4.16
N CYS A 172 1.66 -1.94 -3.53
CA CYS A 172 1.77 -2.07 -2.08
C CYS A 172 3.16 -1.74 -1.52
N ALA A 173 4.18 -1.56 -2.39
CA ALA A 173 5.58 -1.39 -1.99
C ALA A 173 6.31 -0.33 -2.84
N PHE A 174 6.36 -0.51 -4.17
CA PHE A 174 6.99 0.45 -5.07
C PHE A 174 6.35 0.45 -6.45
N GLY A 175 6.57 1.54 -7.18
CA GLY A 175 6.15 1.65 -8.57
C GLY A 175 6.69 2.89 -9.25
N PHE A 176 6.54 2.94 -10.57
CA PHE A 176 6.97 4.06 -11.39
C PHE A 176 6.18 4.11 -12.70
N ASN A 177 6.23 5.25 -13.38
CA ASN A 177 5.48 5.48 -14.61
C ASN A 177 6.28 6.18 -15.71
N ASN A 178 5.69 6.23 -16.91
CA ASN A 178 6.28 6.87 -18.08
C ASN A 178 6.32 8.41 -18.03
N ASN A 179 5.80 9.05 -16.98
CA ASN A 179 6.02 10.47 -16.71
C ASN A 179 7.38 10.74 -16.04
N GLY A 180 8.12 9.69 -15.65
CA GLY A 180 9.37 9.80 -14.91
C GLY A 180 9.18 9.95 -13.40
N MET A 181 7.99 9.60 -12.90
CA MET A 181 7.71 9.52 -11.46
C MET A 181 7.91 8.10 -10.98
N GLY A 182 8.58 7.94 -9.84
CA GLY A 182 8.70 6.68 -9.10
C GLY A 182 8.42 6.90 -7.63
N PHE A 183 8.19 5.80 -6.90
CA PHE A 183 8.07 5.85 -5.45
C PHE A 183 8.34 4.49 -4.79
N THR A 184 8.72 4.56 -3.52
CA THR A 184 8.75 3.43 -2.57
C THR A 184 7.94 3.79 -1.32
N LEU A 185 7.52 2.78 -0.56
CA LEU A 185 6.48 2.90 0.46
C LEU A 185 6.87 2.14 1.74
N ASN A 186 6.73 2.77 2.91
CA ASN A 186 6.94 2.12 4.21
C ASN A 186 5.74 2.36 5.11
N ALA A 187 5.13 1.28 5.60
CA ALA A 187 4.09 1.40 6.63
C ALA A 187 4.65 2.11 7.87
N VAL A 188 4.05 3.20 8.33
CA VAL A 188 4.42 3.86 9.60
C VAL A 188 3.20 3.84 10.53
N PRO A 189 3.03 2.79 11.36
CA PRO A 189 1.79 2.57 12.09
C PRO A 189 1.64 3.58 13.24
N PRO A 190 0.65 4.48 13.20
CA PRO A 190 0.35 5.36 14.31
C PRO A 190 -0.38 4.60 15.44
N SER A 191 -0.43 5.13 16.65
CA SER A 191 -1.23 4.54 17.73
C SER A 191 -2.72 4.62 17.37
N LYS A 192 -3.54 3.76 17.98
CA LYS A 192 -4.98 3.67 17.67
C LYS A 192 -5.71 5.01 17.77
N GLU A 193 -5.35 5.84 18.75
CA GLU A 193 -5.98 7.16 18.97
C GLU A 193 -5.74 8.15 17.82
N GLU A 194 -4.66 7.95 17.07
CA GLU A 194 -4.25 8.80 15.96
C GLU A 194 -5.00 8.46 14.66
N ILE A 195 -5.66 7.30 14.59
CA ILE A 195 -6.29 6.76 13.38
C ILE A 195 -7.73 7.27 13.23
N VAL A 196 -8.10 7.69 12.02
CA VAL A 196 -9.50 7.92 11.63
C VAL A 196 -9.99 6.65 10.94
N ALA A 197 -10.80 5.86 11.64
CA ALA A 197 -11.14 4.49 11.25
C ALA A 197 -11.69 4.34 9.82
N SER A 198 -12.48 5.29 9.35
CA SER A 198 -13.12 5.28 8.02
C SER A 198 -12.41 6.19 6.99
N GLY A 199 -11.15 6.60 7.23
CA GLY A 199 -10.40 7.34 6.22
C GLY A 199 -10.11 6.52 4.96
N ILE A 200 -9.39 7.12 4.01
CA ILE A 200 -9.03 6.43 2.77
C ILE A 200 -7.95 5.37 3.02
N GLY A 201 -8.13 4.19 2.41
CA GLY A 201 -7.19 3.08 2.51
C GLY A 201 -5.91 3.36 1.72
N ARG A 202 -4.76 3.03 2.31
CA ARG A 202 -3.45 3.35 1.73
C ARG A 202 -3.20 2.73 0.35
N ASN A 203 -3.83 1.57 0.06
CA ASN A 203 -3.72 0.89 -1.23
C ASN A 203 -4.39 1.69 -2.37
N PHE A 204 -5.44 2.45 -2.07
CA PHE A 204 -6.07 3.34 -3.06
C PHE A 204 -5.19 4.56 -3.36
N ILE A 205 -4.53 5.10 -2.34
CA ILE A 205 -3.63 6.25 -2.47
C ILE A 205 -2.38 5.88 -3.30
N SER A 206 -1.78 4.74 -2.99
CA SER A 206 -0.64 4.21 -3.73
C SER A 206 -1.00 3.81 -5.17
N ARG A 207 -2.22 3.31 -5.42
CA ARG A 207 -2.75 3.15 -6.78
C ARG A 207 -2.81 4.47 -7.52
N ASP A 208 -3.36 5.51 -6.89
CA ASP A 208 -3.47 6.84 -7.49
C ASP A 208 -2.11 7.47 -7.82
N LEU A 209 -1.09 7.19 -7.01
CA LEU A 209 0.28 7.67 -7.21
C LEU A 209 0.93 7.12 -8.48
N LEU A 210 0.54 5.94 -8.96
CA LEU A 210 1.03 5.39 -10.22
C LEU A 210 0.65 6.26 -11.42
N GLU A 211 -0.39 7.09 -11.29
CA GLU A 211 -0.85 8.02 -12.33
C GLU A 211 -0.23 9.43 -12.20
N ALA A 212 0.69 9.65 -11.24
CA ALA A 212 1.27 10.98 -11.00
C ALA A 212 2.09 11.50 -12.20
N THR A 213 1.91 12.77 -12.52
CA THR A 213 2.54 13.43 -13.68
C THR A 213 3.79 14.23 -13.32
N SER A 214 3.97 14.56 -12.04
CA SER A 214 5.08 15.34 -11.50
C SER A 214 5.20 15.18 -9.98
N MET A 215 6.29 15.66 -9.39
CA MET A 215 6.46 15.72 -7.93
C MET A 215 5.33 16.53 -7.25
N THR A 216 4.93 17.64 -7.86
CA THR A 216 3.83 18.50 -7.37
C THR A 216 2.50 17.76 -7.38
N ASP A 217 2.21 17.05 -8.48
CA ASP A 217 0.99 16.25 -8.61
C ASP A 217 0.97 15.09 -7.60
N ALA A 218 2.06 14.33 -7.49
CA ALA A 218 2.20 13.25 -6.50
C ALA A 218 1.99 13.76 -5.06
N THR A 219 2.62 14.89 -4.72
CA THR A 219 2.44 15.54 -3.41
C THR A 219 1.00 15.97 -3.17
N SER A 220 0.32 16.50 -4.19
CA SER A 220 -1.08 16.93 -4.12
C SER A 220 -2.03 15.74 -3.91
N LYS A 221 -1.81 14.64 -4.64
CA LYS A 221 -2.54 13.37 -4.47
C LYS A 221 -2.46 12.87 -3.03
N ILE A 222 -1.25 12.80 -2.47
CA ILE A 222 -1.04 12.37 -1.07
C ILE A 222 -1.73 13.30 -0.07
N ARG A 223 -1.59 14.63 -0.23
CA ARG A 223 -2.17 15.62 0.71
C ARG A 223 -3.70 15.61 0.71
N SER A 224 -4.30 15.44 -0.45
CA SER A 224 -5.77 15.45 -0.62
C SER A 224 -6.43 14.10 -0.36
N ALA A 225 -5.64 13.06 -0.09
CA ALA A 225 -6.15 11.69 0.00
C ALA A 225 -6.92 11.39 1.29
N GLU A 226 -6.75 12.15 2.38
CA GLU A 226 -7.46 11.91 3.65
C GLU A 226 -7.24 10.49 4.20
N ALA A 227 -5.97 10.06 4.23
CA ALA A 227 -5.56 8.72 4.62
C ALA A 227 -6.10 8.29 6.01
N SER A 228 -6.56 7.04 6.11
CA SER A 228 -6.98 6.42 7.36
C SER A 228 -5.81 6.17 8.30
N VAL A 229 -4.73 5.59 7.78
CA VAL A 229 -3.54 5.18 8.55
C VAL A 229 -2.28 5.89 8.08
N GLY A 230 -1.20 5.71 8.83
CA GLY A 230 0.10 6.28 8.52
C GLY A 230 0.84 5.59 7.39
N HIS A 231 1.56 6.37 6.59
CA HIS A 231 2.43 5.87 5.52
C HIS A 231 3.59 6.84 5.28
N SER A 232 4.78 6.30 4.98
CA SER A 232 5.87 7.05 4.39
C SER A 232 5.94 6.80 2.89
N TYR A 233 6.09 7.86 2.10
CA TYR A 233 6.20 7.84 0.65
C TYR A 233 7.53 8.47 0.26
N ASN A 234 8.42 7.69 -0.37
CA ASN A 234 9.62 8.23 -0.99
C ASN A 234 9.32 8.53 -2.44
N LEU A 235 8.97 9.78 -2.77
CA LEU A 235 8.70 10.21 -4.14
C LEU A 235 10.01 10.48 -4.88
N ILE A 236 10.11 9.99 -6.11
CA ILE A 236 11.30 10.06 -6.95
C ILE A 236 10.91 10.74 -8.26
N ASP A 237 11.55 11.87 -8.57
CA ASP A 237 11.48 12.51 -9.88
C ASP A 237 12.75 12.18 -10.66
N LEU A 238 12.63 11.25 -11.60
CA LEU A 238 13.75 10.75 -12.40
C LEU A 238 14.31 11.81 -13.35
N LYS A 239 13.48 12.76 -13.79
CA LYS A 239 13.88 13.82 -14.73
C LYS A 239 14.64 14.91 -14.00
N ALA A 240 14.13 15.32 -12.84
CA ALA A 240 14.77 16.34 -12.00
C ALA A 240 15.92 15.79 -11.16
N ARG A 241 16.03 14.46 -11.02
CA ARG A 241 16.96 13.77 -10.09
C ARG A 241 16.77 14.25 -8.65
N ARG A 242 15.51 14.27 -8.20
CA ARG A 242 15.11 14.71 -6.87
C ARG A 242 14.33 13.62 -6.16
N ILE A 243 14.52 13.52 -4.84
CA ILE A 243 13.79 12.59 -3.98
C ILE A 243 13.20 13.38 -2.81
N CYS A 244 11.93 13.14 -2.50
CA CYS A 244 11.25 13.70 -1.34
C CYS A 244 10.62 12.58 -0.52
N ASN A 245 10.91 12.52 0.78
CA ASN A 245 10.16 11.69 1.72
C ASN A 245 8.94 12.47 2.24
N LEU A 246 7.78 11.84 2.21
CA LEU A 246 6.55 12.36 2.80
C LEU A 246 6.06 11.38 3.85
N GLU A 247 5.83 11.87 5.06
CA GLU A 247 5.15 11.12 6.11
C GLU A 247 3.73 11.63 6.26
N THR A 248 2.76 10.71 6.27
CA THR A 248 1.35 11.04 6.47
C THR A 248 0.76 10.36 7.69
N ALA A 249 -0.26 10.99 8.24
CA ALA A 249 -1.17 10.40 9.21
C ALA A 249 -2.59 10.90 8.95
N SER A 250 -3.57 10.31 9.62
CA SER A 250 -4.96 10.73 9.54
C SER A 250 -5.14 12.20 9.93
N ARG A 251 -6.31 12.75 9.57
CA ARG A 251 -6.64 14.18 9.72
C ARG A 251 -5.73 15.07 8.87
N THR A 252 -5.46 14.63 7.64
CA THR A 252 -4.69 15.36 6.61
C THR A 252 -3.31 15.85 7.07
N ARG A 253 -2.70 15.14 8.01
CA ARG A 253 -1.37 15.49 8.53
C ARG A 253 -0.31 14.97 7.58
N VAL A 254 0.55 15.87 7.13
CA VAL A 254 1.63 15.57 6.19
C VAL A 254 2.86 16.35 6.61
N SER A 255 4.01 15.68 6.62
CA SER A 255 5.33 16.30 6.70
C SER A 255 6.10 15.95 5.44
N VAL A 256 6.94 16.86 4.95
CA VAL A 256 7.71 16.68 3.72
C VAL A 256 9.17 16.97 4.03
N ASN A 257 10.06 16.05 3.64
CA ASN A 257 11.50 16.18 3.76
C ASN A 257 12.13 15.95 2.37
N GLU A 258 12.75 16.99 1.80
CA GLU A 258 13.55 16.84 0.59
C GLU A 258 14.90 16.20 0.94
N VAL A 259 15.30 15.18 0.19
CA VAL A 259 16.57 14.48 0.42
C VAL A 259 17.70 15.33 -0.20
N ASP A 260 18.67 15.71 0.63
CA ASP A 260 19.84 16.49 0.24
C ASP A 260 21.04 15.58 -0.10
N ASP A 261 22.26 16.12 -0.01
CA ASP A 261 23.50 15.39 -0.26
C ASP A 261 23.86 14.38 0.85
N THR A 262 23.13 14.39 1.96
CA THR A 262 23.25 13.40 3.03
C THR A 262 22.32 12.22 2.75
N PRO A 263 22.84 10.97 2.70
CA PRO A 263 22.00 9.79 2.54
C PRO A 263 20.88 9.73 3.60
N PHE A 264 19.65 9.51 3.14
CA PHE A 264 18.48 9.42 4.01
C PHE A 264 18.05 7.96 4.16
N PHE A 265 17.86 7.53 5.41
CA PHE A 265 17.36 6.20 5.74
C PHE A 265 15.94 6.31 6.30
N HIS A 266 15.04 5.47 5.81
CA HIS A 266 13.67 5.37 6.31
C HIS A 266 13.28 3.92 6.55
N ALA A 267 12.40 3.69 7.52
CA ALA A 267 11.84 2.37 7.83
C ALA A 267 10.43 2.55 8.40
N ASN A 268 9.93 1.62 9.21
CA ASN A 268 8.53 1.65 9.67
C ASN A 268 8.27 2.56 10.89
N MET A 269 8.96 3.70 10.99
CA MET A 269 8.77 4.70 12.04
C MET A 269 8.72 6.11 11.48
N TYR A 270 7.92 6.97 12.11
CA TYR A 270 7.92 8.40 11.83
C TYR A 270 9.23 9.05 12.29
N LEU A 271 9.87 9.82 11.41
CA LEU A 271 11.11 10.55 11.64
C LEU A 271 10.88 12.06 11.77
N HIS A 272 9.95 12.63 10.98
CA HIS A 272 9.78 14.08 10.88
C HIS A 272 8.33 14.56 10.98
N LEU A 273 7.33 13.68 10.91
CA LEU A 273 5.96 13.96 11.34
C LEU A 273 5.77 13.54 12.80
N GLN A 274 5.33 14.47 13.64
CA GLN A 274 5.07 14.18 15.06
C GLN A 274 3.71 13.48 15.21
N VAL A 275 3.75 12.16 15.40
CA VAL A 275 2.57 11.30 15.61
C VAL A 275 2.89 10.31 16.72
N LYS A 276 1.93 10.05 17.61
CA LYS A 276 2.07 8.95 18.56
C LYS A 276 2.04 7.63 17.77
N GLN A 277 3.08 6.81 17.87
CA GLN A 277 3.24 5.62 17.03
C GLN A 277 3.35 4.33 17.84
N VAL A 278 3.12 3.19 17.18
CA VAL A 278 3.29 1.89 17.83
C VAL A 278 4.79 1.58 17.91
N PHE A 279 5.31 1.41 19.12
CA PHE A 279 6.71 1.02 19.33
C PHE A 279 6.82 -0.50 19.40
N TYR A 280 7.26 -1.12 18.30
CA TYR A 280 7.51 -2.56 18.27
C TYR A 280 8.90 -2.95 18.80
N LEU A 281 9.86 -2.02 18.84
CA LEU A 281 11.18 -2.20 19.44
C LEU A 281 11.73 -0.88 20.01
N GLN A 282 12.21 -0.90 21.25
CA GLN A 282 13.08 0.15 21.80
C GLN A 282 14.46 0.06 21.13
N LEU A 283 14.62 0.67 19.95
CA LEU A 283 15.95 1.16 19.58
C LEU A 283 16.21 2.43 20.38
N LYS A 284 16.77 2.26 21.59
CA LYS A 284 17.52 3.33 22.25
C LYS A 284 18.77 3.61 21.39
N LEU A 285 18.58 4.29 20.27
CA LEU A 285 19.67 5.04 19.67
C LEU A 285 19.95 6.19 20.63
N ALA A 286 20.92 5.97 21.50
CA ALA A 286 21.54 7.03 22.27
C ALA A 286 22.01 8.08 21.26
N ARG A 287 21.30 9.20 21.18
CA ARG A 287 21.81 10.42 20.57
C ARG A 287 23.15 10.71 21.26
N ARG A 288 24.25 10.54 20.54
CA ARG A 288 25.54 11.13 20.89
C ARG A 288 25.63 12.49 20.21
#